data_AF-A0A2V9H4M0-F1
#
_entry.id   AF-A0A2V9H4M0-F1
#
_cell.length_a   1.000
_cell.length_b   1.000
_cell.length_c   1.000
_cell.angle_alpha   90.00
_cell.angle_beta   90.00
_cell.angle_gamma   90.00
#
_symmetry.space_group_name_H-M   'P 1'
#
loop_
_entity.id
_entity.type
_entity.pdbx_description
1 polymer ?
#
loop_
_entity_poly.entity_id
_entity_poly.type
_entity_poly.pdbx_seq_one_letter_code
_entity_poly.pdbx_strand_id
1 'polypeptide(L)'
;MACFREAKTKGKVTLMKKSKFGAGLLAFSLLLAASAIAGNSNKGTLNVGETVTVAGKQLPAGRYQVEWAGNGSNVELSISDGRTTVAKLPAQFIPLKKAEAASGYSTKADQAGNKLLTEIFFGGKKYQLSIGEASTATPTPSDKTEGSN
;
A
#
# COMPACT_ATOMS: atom_id res chain seq x y z
N MET A 1 -48.09 -22.80 67.62
CA MET A 1 -48.13 -21.49 66.94
C MET A 1 -47.40 -21.70 65.60
N ALA A 2 -48.04 -22.12 64.51
CA ALA A 2 -49.17 -21.56 63.73
C ALA A 2 -48.69 -20.72 62.53
N CYS A 3 -48.99 -21.18 61.29
CA CYS A 3 -48.86 -20.46 59.99
C CYS A 3 -47.45 -19.90 59.64
N PHE A 4 -47.01 -19.53 58.43
CA PHE A 4 -47.49 -19.41 57.03
C PHE A 4 -46.21 -19.27 56.15
N ARG A 5 -46.15 -19.42 54.82
CA ARG A 5 -47.07 -19.86 53.74
C ARG A 5 -46.21 -20.25 52.51
N GLU A 6 -46.82 -20.81 51.46
CA GLU A 6 -46.22 -20.95 50.12
C GLU A 6 -46.21 -19.62 49.34
N ALA A 7 -45.28 -19.45 48.38
CA ALA A 7 -45.60 -18.86 47.05
C ALA A 7 -44.47 -19.04 46.00
N LYS A 8 -44.66 -20.03 45.13
CA LYS A 8 -44.06 -20.26 43.80
C LYS A 8 -43.88 -19.01 42.89
N THR A 9 -42.79 -18.98 42.09
CA THR A 9 -42.85 -18.46 40.71
C THR A 9 -42.07 -19.34 39.73
N LYS A 10 -42.65 -19.61 38.54
CA LYS A 10 -42.04 -20.44 37.48
C LYS A 10 -41.18 -19.61 36.53
N GLY A 11 -40.03 -20.13 36.11
CA GLY A 11 -39.25 -19.63 34.97
C GLY A 11 -38.99 -20.77 33.96
N LYS A 12 -39.21 -20.52 32.67
CA LYS A 12 -39.08 -21.52 31.59
C LYS A 12 -37.64 -22.04 31.44
N VAL A 13 -37.51 -23.35 31.23
CA VAL A 13 -36.34 -23.93 30.58
C VAL A 13 -36.38 -23.55 29.10
N THR A 14 -35.42 -22.74 28.66
CA THR A 14 -35.15 -22.52 27.22
C THR A 14 -33.89 -23.28 26.84
N LEU A 15 -34.09 -24.44 26.22
CA LEU A 15 -33.05 -25.26 25.61
C LEU A 15 -32.29 -24.45 24.56
N MET A 16 -30.99 -24.17 24.77
CA MET A 16 -30.10 -23.67 23.72
C MET A 16 -29.04 -24.70 23.35
N LYS A 17 -29.36 -25.47 22.31
CA LYS A 17 -28.45 -26.42 21.65
C LYS A 17 -27.57 -25.63 20.67
N LYS A 18 -26.31 -25.37 21.04
CA LYS A 18 -25.28 -24.71 20.19
C LYS A 18 -23.97 -25.48 20.38
N SER A 19 -23.85 -26.65 19.75
CA SER A 19 -23.25 -26.86 18.42
C SER A 19 -21.79 -26.39 18.35
N LYS A 20 -20.87 -27.35 18.22
CA LYS A 20 -19.43 -27.10 18.07
C LYS A 20 -19.12 -26.81 16.60
N PHE A 21 -19.02 -25.53 16.28
CA PHE A 21 -18.24 -25.00 15.16
C PHE A 21 -17.22 -24.06 15.81
N GLY A 22 -15.93 -24.07 15.50
CA GLY A 22 -15.18 -24.76 14.47
C GLY A 22 -13.88 -23.97 14.35
N ALA A 23 -12.72 -24.62 14.44
CA ALA A 23 -11.46 -23.89 14.43
C ALA A 23 -11.23 -23.27 13.04
N GLY A 24 -10.83 -21.99 13.00
CA GLY A 24 -10.44 -21.31 11.78
C GLY A 24 -11.22 -20.02 11.51
N LEU A 25 -10.60 -18.89 11.86
CA LEU A 25 -10.03 -18.03 10.84
C LEU A 25 -8.94 -17.16 11.49
N LEU A 26 -7.71 -17.27 11.00
CA LEU A 26 -6.69 -16.26 11.26
C LEU A 26 -7.09 -15.02 10.47
N ALA A 27 -7.87 -14.14 11.10
CA ALA A 27 -8.17 -12.83 10.56
C ALA A 27 -6.89 -11.99 10.57
N PHE A 28 -6.10 -12.12 9.50
CA PHE A 28 -5.07 -11.18 9.10
C PHE A 28 -5.74 -9.82 8.84
N SER A 29 -6.04 -9.11 9.91
CA SER A 29 -6.21 -7.66 9.84
C SER A 29 -4.83 -7.10 9.52
N LEU A 30 -4.50 -7.04 8.22
CA LEU A 30 -3.53 -6.05 7.76
C LEU A 30 -4.13 -4.73 8.19
N LEU A 31 -3.56 -4.18 9.26
CA LEU A 31 -3.81 -2.84 9.70
C LEU A 31 -3.37 -1.95 8.54
N LEU A 32 -4.32 -1.62 7.67
CA LEU A 32 -4.10 -0.77 6.52
C LEU A 32 -3.81 0.61 7.11
N ALA A 33 -2.53 0.87 7.34
CA ALA A 33 -2.04 2.09 7.92
C ALA A 33 -2.37 3.20 6.94
N ALA A 34 -3.55 3.78 7.11
CA ALA A 34 -3.98 5.00 6.48
C ALA A 34 -3.14 6.13 7.09
N SER A 35 -1.88 6.19 6.68
CA SER A 35 -0.97 7.28 6.89
C SER A 35 -1.54 8.49 6.15
N ALA A 36 -2.46 9.18 6.84
CA ALA A 36 -2.96 10.48 6.46
C ALA A 36 -1.82 11.50 6.66
N ILE A 37 -0.83 11.45 5.76
CA ILE A 37 0.33 12.35 5.76
C ILE A 37 -0.15 13.70 5.21
N ALA A 38 -0.88 14.44 6.03
CA ALA A 38 -1.24 15.81 5.75
C ALA A 38 0.03 16.68 5.80
N GLY A 39 0.25 17.48 4.75
CA GLY A 39 1.12 18.66 4.87
C GLY A 39 2.25 18.83 3.86
N ASN A 40 2.56 17.87 2.97
CA ASN A 40 3.43 18.17 1.81
C ASN A 40 3.33 17.14 0.66
N SER A 41 2.12 16.80 0.20
CA SER A 41 1.91 15.84 -0.90
C SER A 41 2.59 16.32 -2.19
N ASN A 42 3.79 15.80 -2.46
CA ASN A 42 4.51 16.08 -3.68
C ASN A 42 3.74 15.43 -4.83
N LYS A 43 3.44 16.22 -5.86
CA LYS A 43 2.57 15.79 -6.95
C LYS A 43 3.10 16.25 -8.30
N GLY A 44 2.84 15.45 -9.32
CA GLY A 44 3.11 15.74 -10.72
C GLY A 44 2.12 15.02 -11.63
N THR A 45 2.20 15.32 -12.91
CA THR A 45 1.37 14.69 -13.94
C THR A 45 2.27 13.85 -14.84
N LEU A 46 1.91 12.58 -15.00
CA LEU A 46 2.53 11.64 -15.92
C LEU A 46 1.59 11.46 -17.12
N ASN A 47 2.07 11.80 -18.32
CA ASN A 47 1.37 11.48 -19.56
C ASN A 47 2.04 10.24 -20.15
N VAL A 48 1.33 9.12 -20.17
CA VAL A 48 1.77 7.83 -20.68
C VAL A 48 1.31 7.70 -22.13
N GLY A 49 2.25 7.51 -23.07
CA GLY A 49 1.94 7.46 -24.50
C GLY A 49 1.52 6.08 -25.02
N GLU A 50 1.80 5.02 -24.26
CA GLU A 50 1.65 3.61 -24.65
C GLU A 50 1.43 2.74 -23.39
N THR A 51 0.87 1.54 -23.51
CA THR A 51 0.67 0.69 -22.33
C THR A 51 2.01 0.30 -21.69
N VAL A 52 2.19 0.63 -20.41
CA VAL A 52 3.37 0.29 -19.61
C VAL A 52 3.00 -0.53 -18.38
N THR A 53 3.89 -1.40 -17.91
CA THR A 53 3.71 -2.19 -16.70
C THR A 53 4.35 -1.49 -15.51
N VAL A 54 3.58 -1.31 -14.44
CA VAL A 54 3.97 -0.67 -13.18
C VAL A 54 3.63 -1.60 -12.01
N ALA A 55 4.65 -2.08 -11.27
CA ALA A 55 4.47 -3.05 -10.17
C ALA A 55 3.54 -4.25 -10.53
N GLY A 56 3.73 -4.82 -11.72
CA GLY A 56 2.94 -5.95 -12.21
C GLY A 56 1.53 -5.61 -12.73
N LYS A 57 1.11 -4.34 -12.69
CA LYS A 57 -0.15 -3.86 -13.27
C LYS A 57 0.11 -3.19 -14.62
N GLN A 58 -0.69 -3.49 -15.63
CA GLN A 58 -0.69 -2.73 -16.87
C GLN A 58 -1.40 -1.38 -16.67
N LEU A 59 -0.73 -0.31 -17.08
CA LEU A 59 -1.17 1.07 -17.08
C LEU A 59 -1.33 1.50 -18.55
N PRO A 60 -2.57 1.63 -19.06
CA PRO A 60 -2.82 2.05 -20.44
C PRO A 60 -2.24 3.43 -20.77
N ALA A 61 -2.18 3.76 -22.06
CA ALA A 61 -1.91 5.13 -22.49
C ALA A 61 -2.97 6.09 -21.93
N GLY A 62 -2.53 7.23 -21.38
CA GLY A 62 -3.42 8.15 -20.65
C GLY A 62 -2.68 9.20 -19.83
N ARG A 63 -3.45 10.07 -19.17
CA ARG A 63 -2.94 11.05 -18.22
C ARG A 63 -3.22 10.58 -16.80
N TYR A 64 -2.15 10.50 -16.01
CA TYR A 64 -2.20 10.08 -14.61
C TYR A 64 -1.64 11.16 -13.70
N GLN A 65 -2.22 11.26 -12.52
CA GLN A 65 -1.65 12.03 -11.42
C GLN A 65 -0.72 11.12 -10.62
N VAL A 66 0.46 11.63 -10.31
CA VAL A 66 1.52 10.92 -9.59
C VAL A 66 1.80 11.70 -8.33
N GLU A 67 1.59 11.06 -7.19
CA GLU A 67 1.78 11.64 -5.85
C GLU A 67 2.78 10.79 -5.09
N TRP A 68 3.68 11.42 -4.32
CA TRP A 68 4.62 10.69 -3.48
C TRP A 68 4.78 11.30 -2.09
N ALA A 69 4.84 10.41 -1.11
CA ALA A 69 4.98 10.74 0.31
C ALA A 69 6.10 9.90 0.95
N GLY A 70 6.82 10.50 1.88
CA GLY A 70 8.01 9.90 2.49
C GLY A 70 9.12 10.94 2.67
N ASN A 71 10.11 10.60 3.48
CA ASN A 71 11.26 11.45 3.79
C ASN A 71 12.55 10.68 3.45
N GLY A 72 13.55 11.38 2.91
CA GLY A 72 14.79 10.76 2.44
C GLY A 72 14.66 10.16 1.03
N SER A 73 15.45 9.13 0.72
CA SER A 73 15.48 8.54 -0.63
C SER A 73 14.29 7.60 -0.88
N ASN A 74 13.83 6.83 0.10
CA ASN A 74 12.74 5.88 -0.10
C ASN A 74 11.38 6.57 0.11
N VAL A 75 10.60 6.73 -0.97
CA VAL A 75 9.26 7.33 -0.95
C VAL A 75 8.21 6.33 -1.41
N GLU A 76 6.98 6.52 -0.97
CA GLU A 76 5.83 5.77 -1.45
C GLU A 76 5.15 6.57 -2.58
N LEU A 77 5.08 5.96 -3.76
CA LEU A 77 4.46 6.48 -4.97
C LEU A 77 3.00 6.00 -5.07
N SER A 78 2.11 6.91 -5.46
CA SER A 78 0.71 6.63 -5.80
C SER A 78 0.44 7.19 -7.20
N ILE A 79 -0.08 6.36 -8.08
CA ILE A 79 -0.51 6.74 -9.43
C ILE A 79 -2.03 6.63 -9.47
N SER A 80 -2.71 7.68 -9.91
CA SER A 80 -4.17 7.73 -10.04
C SER A 80 -4.61 8.24 -11.41
N ASP A 81 -5.77 7.77 -11.89
CA ASP A 81 -6.41 8.23 -13.14
C ASP A 81 -7.25 9.51 -12.95
N GLY A 82 -7.10 10.18 -11.80
CA GLY A 82 -7.92 11.31 -11.37
C GLY A 82 -9.24 10.93 -10.67
N ARG A 83 -9.62 9.64 -10.64
CA ARG A 83 -10.78 9.12 -9.88
C ARG A 83 -10.39 8.05 -8.87
N THR A 84 -9.43 7.20 -9.23
CA THR A 84 -9.01 6.01 -8.48
C THR A 84 -7.50 5.86 -8.50
N THR A 85 -6.93 5.34 -7.41
CA THR A 85 -5.52 4.94 -7.38
C THR A 85 -5.36 3.64 -8.16
N VAL A 86 -4.67 3.70 -9.30
CA VAL A 86 -4.44 2.55 -10.20
C VAL A 86 -3.23 1.73 -9.78
N ALA A 87 -2.21 2.37 -9.19
CA ALA A 87 -1.06 1.71 -8.61
C ALA A 87 -0.56 2.47 -7.37
N LYS A 88 -0.09 1.72 -6.37
CA LYS A 88 0.62 2.23 -5.19
C LYS A 88 1.84 1.35 -5.00
N LEU A 89 3.01 1.95 -5.01
CA LEU A 89 4.30 1.27 -5.04
C LEU A 89 5.38 2.16 -4.44
N PRO A 90 6.41 1.63 -3.80
CA PRO A 90 7.56 2.43 -3.39
C PRO A 90 8.47 2.78 -4.58
N ALA A 91 9.19 3.88 -4.44
CA ALA A 91 10.12 4.43 -5.42
C ALA A 91 11.30 5.12 -4.70
N GLN A 92 12.42 5.29 -5.38
CA GLN A 92 13.56 6.07 -4.89
C GLN A 92 13.52 7.50 -5.44
N PHE A 93 13.49 8.48 -4.55
CA PHE A 93 13.72 9.89 -4.87
C PHE A 93 15.21 10.12 -5.10
N ILE A 94 15.57 10.43 -6.35
CA ILE A 94 16.96 10.65 -6.78
C ILE A 94 17.14 12.12 -7.13
N PRO A 95 17.98 12.88 -6.40
CA PRO A 95 18.31 14.26 -6.77
C PRO A 95 19.19 14.31 -8.02
N LEU A 96 18.89 15.24 -8.93
CA LEU A 96 19.58 15.44 -10.19
C LEU A 96 20.50 16.67 -10.15
N LYS A 97 21.67 16.56 -10.78
CA LYS A 97 22.64 17.68 -10.87
C LYS A 97 22.07 18.86 -11.66
N LYS A 98 21.35 18.57 -12.75
CA LYS A 98 20.63 19.51 -13.63
C LYS A 98 19.12 19.36 -13.43
N ALA A 99 18.34 20.38 -13.77
CA ALA A 99 16.89 20.25 -13.86
C ALA A 99 16.50 19.61 -15.21
N GLU A 100 15.47 18.77 -15.20
CA GLU A 100 14.95 18.21 -16.45
C GLU A 100 14.23 19.24 -17.32
N ALA A 101 14.41 19.13 -18.64
CA ALA A 101 13.85 20.08 -19.59
C ALA A 101 12.34 19.90 -19.77
N ALA A 102 11.84 18.67 -19.63
CA ALA A 102 10.44 18.30 -19.78
C ALA A 102 10.03 17.28 -18.73
N SER A 103 8.73 17.08 -18.54
CA SER A 103 8.20 15.94 -17.76
C SER A 103 8.10 14.72 -18.66
N GLY A 104 8.39 13.53 -18.13
CA GLY A 104 8.35 12.29 -18.88
C GLY A 104 8.62 11.07 -18.02
N TYR A 105 8.89 9.95 -18.69
CA TYR A 105 9.19 8.68 -18.06
C TYR A 105 10.19 7.86 -18.88
N SER A 106 10.90 6.95 -18.21
CA SER A 106 11.76 5.94 -18.82
C SER A 106 11.11 4.56 -18.71
N THR A 107 11.37 3.69 -19.68
CA THR A 107 10.93 2.29 -19.65
C THR A 107 12.07 1.33 -19.99
N LYS A 108 12.13 0.18 -19.33
CA LYS A 108 12.91 -1.00 -19.77
C LYS A 108 11.97 -2.02 -20.42
N ALA A 109 12.45 -2.76 -21.42
CA ALA A 109 11.74 -3.95 -21.90
C ALA A 109 11.92 -5.11 -20.90
N ASP A 110 10.88 -5.90 -20.66
CA ASP A 110 10.99 -7.18 -19.96
C ASP A 110 11.33 -8.34 -20.91
N GLN A 111 11.46 -9.56 -20.38
CA GLN A 111 11.79 -10.76 -21.16
C GLN A 111 10.71 -11.15 -22.19
N ALA A 112 9.48 -10.63 -22.04
CA ALA A 112 8.36 -10.82 -22.96
C ALA A 112 8.13 -9.62 -23.90
N GLY A 113 8.99 -8.59 -23.83
CA GLY A 113 8.91 -7.37 -24.64
C GLY A 113 7.95 -6.30 -24.09
N ASN A 114 7.35 -6.48 -22.92
CA ASN A 114 6.50 -5.43 -22.32
C ASN A 114 7.37 -4.29 -21.78
N LYS A 115 6.85 -3.06 -21.83
CA LYS A 115 7.53 -1.88 -21.31
C LYS A 115 7.28 -1.71 -19.82
N LEU A 116 8.25 -2.02 -18.98
CA LEU A 116 8.24 -1.74 -17.55
C LEU A 116 8.61 -0.27 -17.31
N LEU A 117 7.77 0.47 -16.58
CA LEU A 117 8.07 1.83 -16.12
C LEU A 117 9.21 1.79 -15.10
N THR A 118 10.32 2.48 -15.37
CA THR A 118 11.51 2.49 -14.50
C THR A 118 11.78 3.82 -13.84
N GLU A 119 11.37 4.93 -14.44
CA GLU A 119 11.65 6.27 -13.93
C GLU A 119 10.53 7.23 -14.30
N ILE A 120 10.25 8.20 -13.43
CA ILE A 120 9.39 9.36 -13.70
C ILE A 120 10.19 10.62 -13.38
N PHE A 121 10.21 11.57 -14.30
CA PHE A 121 10.90 12.85 -14.13
C PHE A 121 9.99 14.02 -14.52
N PHE A 122 10.25 15.19 -13.93
CA PHE A 122 9.35 16.34 -14.01
C PHE A 122 10.08 17.59 -14.50
N GLY A 123 9.47 18.28 -15.46
CA GLY A 123 10.03 19.50 -16.06
C GLY A 123 10.34 20.59 -15.03
N GLY A 124 11.53 21.18 -15.16
CA GLY A 124 12.05 22.19 -14.26
C GLY A 124 12.32 21.68 -12.83
N LYS A 125 12.38 20.36 -12.60
CA LYS A 125 12.74 19.78 -11.30
C LYS A 125 14.12 19.15 -11.34
N LYS A 126 14.84 19.27 -10.22
CA LYS A 126 16.17 18.68 -10.00
C LYS A 126 16.08 17.35 -9.27
N TYR A 127 15.10 16.52 -9.63
CA TYR A 127 14.89 15.20 -9.08
C TYR A 127 14.11 14.31 -10.05
N GLN A 128 14.26 13.01 -9.88
CA GLN A 128 13.45 11.97 -10.52
C GLN A 128 13.01 10.93 -9.47
N LEU A 129 12.00 10.15 -9.83
CA LEU A 129 11.50 9.02 -9.05
C LEU A 129 11.87 7.74 -9.80
N SER A 130 12.78 6.94 -9.26
CA SER A 130 13.15 5.64 -9.82
C SER A 130 12.26 4.53 -9.25
N ILE A 131 11.67 3.76 -10.15
CA ILE A 131 10.80 2.62 -9.90
C ILE A 131 11.59 1.37 -10.27
N GLY A 132 12.21 0.76 -9.27
CA GLY A 132 12.91 -0.51 -9.41
C GLY A 132 12.19 -1.65 -8.71
N GLU A 133 12.71 -2.86 -8.85
CA GLU A 133 12.28 -4.04 -8.08
C GLU A 133 12.61 -3.94 -6.57
N ALA A 134 13.18 -2.81 -6.16
CA ALA A 134 13.32 -2.38 -4.77
C ALA A 134 11.98 -1.97 -4.14
N SER A 135 11.04 -2.92 -4.04
CA SER A 135 10.52 -3.33 -2.74
C SER A 135 9.82 -4.70 -2.77
N THR A 136 10.61 -5.73 -3.05
CA THR A 136 10.72 -6.75 -2.00
C THR A 136 11.73 -6.26 -0.96
N ALA A 137 11.35 -5.21 -0.22
CA ALA A 137 11.85 -5.00 1.13
C ALA A 137 11.13 -6.05 1.99
N THR A 138 11.45 -7.32 1.75
CA THR A 138 11.39 -8.33 2.79
C THR A 138 12.13 -7.70 3.97
N PRO A 139 11.50 -7.51 5.14
CA PRO A 139 12.27 -7.20 6.31
C PRO A 139 13.19 -8.40 6.50
N THR A 140 14.45 -8.26 6.12
CA THR A 140 15.49 -9.17 6.58
C THR A 140 15.32 -9.23 8.08
N PRO A 141 15.09 -10.41 8.68
CA PRO A 141 15.16 -10.52 10.12
C PRO A 141 16.63 -10.23 10.47
N SER A 142 16.91 -8.96 10.76
CA SER A 142 18.21 -8.53 11.26
C SER A 142 18.41 -9.24 12.57
N ASP A 143 19.25 -10.27 12.53
CA ASP A 143 19.73 -10.98 13.69
C ASP A 143 20.15 -9.96 14.75
N LYS A 144 19.52 -10.06 15.92
CA LYS A 144 20.00 -9.39 17.12
C LYS A 144 20.32 -10.46 18.14
N THR A 145 21.57 -10.88 18.05
CA THR A 145 22.29 -11.76 18.94
C THR A 145 22.22 -11.28 20.41
N GLU A 146 22.55 -12.21 21.32
CA GLU A 146 23.14 -11.98 22.65
C GLU A 146 22.21 -11.70 23.86
N GLY A 147 22.40 -12.47 24.95
CA GLY A 147 22.05 -12.01 26.31
C GLY A 147 21.39 -13.00 27.29
N SER A 148 22.13 -14.02 27.76
CA SER A 148 22.15 -14.57 29.14
C SER A 148 20.89 -14.53 30.04
N ASN A 149 20.46 -15.69 30.57
CA ASN A 149 20.88 -16.19 31.89
C ASN A 149 20.46 -17.66 32.11
#